data_AF-A0A2N1M9K6-F1
#
_entry.id   AF-A0A2N1M9K6-F1
#
_cell.length_a   1.000
_cell.length_b   1.000
_cell.length_c   1.000
_cell.angle_alpha   90.00
_cell.angle_beta   90.00
_cell.angle_gamma   90.00
#
_symmetry.space_group_name_H-M   'P 1'
#
loop_
_entity.id
_entity.type
_entity.pdbx_description
1 polymer ?
#
loop_
_entity_poly.entity_id
_entity_poly.type
_entity_poly.pdbx_seq_one_letter_code
_entity_poly.pdbx_strand_id
1 'polypeptide(L)'
;MMYSIRIGMRTQVEINGKKFTMRILEGNKFDLNQPGYTCQCDSDSSEIEDNPTNAITSLYRQIFKTQTKISGSMVMGFDKDSIFTELLQDIEFRPYSISIADKLTIMVFSLGASKKESWLGAGEGYMASFIHIFRKERCIFVQKFIKNKSIVE
;
A
#
# COMPACT_ATOMS: atom_id res chain seq x y z
N MET A 1 -1.56 6.53 -7.07
CA MET A 1 -0.18 6.01 -6.99
C MET A 1 -0.18 4.94 -5.90
N MET A 2 0.34 3.73 -6.17
CA MET A 2 0.59 2.75 -5.11
C MET A 2 1.94 3.05 -4.46
N TYR A 3 1.97 3.05 -3.14
CA TYR A 3 3.19 3.28 -2.37
C TYR A 3 3.71 1.94 -1.85
N SER A 4 4.96 1.61 -2.15
CA SER A 4 5.60 0.41 -1.63
C SER A 4 5.85 0.58 -0.14
N ILE A 5 5.09 -0.17 0.67
CA ILE A 5 5.19 -0.23 2.13
C ILE A 5 5.95 -1.50 2.50
N ARG A 6 6.95 -1.38 3.37
CA ARG A 6 7.77 -2.51 3.81
C ARG A 6 7.76 -2.62 5.32
N ILE A 7 7.72 -3.85 5.83
CA ILE A 7 7.92 -4.11 7.26
C ILE A 7 9.31 -3.61 7.68
N GLY A 8 9.38 -2.97 8.84
CA GLY A 8 10.60 -2.38 9.38
C GLY A 8 10.92 -0.97 8.87
N MET A 9 10.22 -0.48 7.85
CA MET A 9 10.34 0.89 7.35
C MET A 9 10.05 1.90 8.47
N ARG A 10 10.81 3.00 8.47
CA ARG A 10 10.68 4.10 9.43
C ARG A 10 10.69 5.44 8.70
N THR A 11 9.80 6.34 9.08
CA THR A 11 9.81 7.73 8.63
C THR A 11 9.82 8.66 9.83
N GLN A 12 10.40 9.85 9.68
CA GLN A 12 10.40 10.86 10.72
C GLN A 12 9.88 12.18 10.16
N VAL A 13 9.03 12.84 10.94
CA VAL A 13 8.49 14.17 10.63
C VAL A 13 8.54 15.03 11.89
N GLU A 14 8.76 16.32 11.71
CA GLU A 14 8.67 17.30 12.79
C GLU A 14 7.30 18.00 12.73
N ILE A 15 6.56 17.95 13.84
CA ILE A 15 5.25 18.58 13.98
C ILE A 15 5.24 19.31 15.33
N ASN A 16 4.91 20.59 15.33
CA ASN A 16 4.92 21.45 16.52
C ASN A 16 6.23 21.36 17.33
N GLY A 17 7.38 21.37 16.62
CA GLY A 17 8.71 21.33 17.25
C GLY A 17 9.06 20.00 17.93
N LYS A 18 8.27 18.93 17.69
CA LYS A 18 8.55 17.57 18.18
C LYS A 18 8.74 16.62 17.02
N LYS A 19 9.68 15.68 17.19
CA LYS A 19 10.01 14.65 16.19
C LYS A 19 9.16 13.40 16.41
N PHE A 20 8.30 13.13 15.45
CA PHE A 20 7.48 11.92 15.41
C PHE A 20 8.13 10.92 14.45
N THR A 21 8.39 9.71 14.95
CA THR A 21 8.95 8.61 14.16
C THR A 21 7.88 7.54 13.99
N MET A 22 7.45 7.31 12.76
CA MET A 22 6.55 6.22 12.39
C MET A 22 7.36 4.96 12.10
N ARG A 23 6.84 3.79 12.51
CA ARG A 23 7.42 2.49 12.20
C ARG A 23 6.33 1.54 11.71
N ILE A 24 6.66 0.81 10.65
CA ILE A 24 5.81 -0.26 10.11
C ILE A 24 6.23 -1.60 10.70
N LEU A 25 5.26 -2.34 11.22
CA LEU A 25 5.41 -3.61 11.91
C LEU A 25 4.63 -4.70 11.18
N GLU A 26 5.03 -5.94 11.40
CA GLU A 26 4.29 -7.11 10.94
C GLU A 26 3.02 -7.28 11.80
N GLY A 27 1.87 -7.38 11.14
CA GLY A 27 0.57 -7.52 11.81
C GLY A 27 0.06 -6.25 12.46
N ASN A 28 -1.26 -6.14 12.52
CA ASN A 28 -1.95 -5.15 13.35
C ASN A 28 -3.00 -5.80 14.24
N LYS A 29 -3.64 -5.00 15.09
CA LYS A 29 -4.63 -5.48 16.08
C LYS A 29 -5.87 -6.14 15.46
N PHE A 30 -6.14 -5.95 14.17
CA PHE A 30 -7.28 -6.52 13.46
C PHE A 30 -6.90 -7.68 12.54
N ASP A 31 -5.73 -7.62 11.89
CA ASP A 31 -5.26 -8.62 10.95
C ASP A 31 -3.73 -8.76 11.02
N LEU A 32 -3.27 -9.97 11.31
CA LEU A 32 -1.84 -10.30 11.38
C LEU A 32 -1.16 -10.30 10.01
N ASN A 33 -1.93 -10.42 8.92
CA ASN A 33 -1.39 -10.39 7.55
C ASN A 33 -1.31 -8.97 6.97
N GLN A 34 -1.81 -7.98 7.70
CA GLN A 34 -1.73 -6.58 7.30
C GLN A 34 -0.71 -5.83 8.14
N PRO A 35 -0.03 -4.82 7.58
CA PRO A 35 0.95 -4.05 8.32
C PRO A 35 0.31 -3.34 9.52
N GLY A 36 1.05 -3.31 10.62
CA GLY A 36 0.79 -2.45 11.77
C GLY A 36 1.64 -1.19 11.74
N TYR A 37 1.14 -0.15 12.39
CA TYR A 37 1.76 1.16 12.43
C TYR A 37 1.84 1.61 13.88
N THR A 38 3.05 1.99 14.32
CA THR A 38 3.24 2.65 15.61
C THR A 38 4.01 3.94 15.40
N CYS A 39 3.62 4.96 16.17
CA CYS A 39 4.31 6.25 16.18
C CYS A 39 5.01 6.41 17.53
N GLN A 40 6.20 7.00 17.51
CA GLN A 40 6.96 7.34 18.70
C GLN A 40 7.34 8.82 18.68
N CYS A 41 7.31 9.48 19.84
CA CYS A 41 7.81 10.83 20.04
C CYS A 41 8.43 10.88 21.44
N ASP A 42 9.73 11.18 21.51
CA ASP A 42 10.51 11.11 22.76
C ASP A 42 10.34 9.73 23.44
N SER A 43 9.85 9.71 24.68
CA SER A 43 9.55 8.49 25.45
C SER A 43 8.14 7.94 25.23
N ASP A 44 7.26 8.67 24.56
CA ASP A 44 5.87 8.28 24.34
C ASP A 44 5.72 7.50 23.02
N SER A 45 4.83 6.50 23.01
CA SER A 45 4.48 5.73 21.82
C SER A 45 2.98 5.50 21.72
N SER A 46 2.48 5.42 20.48
CA SER A 46 1.14 4.91 20.23
C SER A 46 1.09 3.39 20.39
N GLU A 47 -0.11 2.88 20.64
CA GLU A 47 -0.44 1.48 20.35
C GLU A 47 -0.19 1.14 18.87
N ILE A 48 -0.19 -0.16 18.57
CA ILE A 48 -0.13 -0.64 17.18
C ILE A 48 -1.51 -0.43 16.54
N GLU A 49 -1.54 0.41 15.52
CA GLU A 49 -2.71 0.74 14.73
C GLU A 49 -2.65 0.09 13.35
N ASP A 50 -3.81 0.02 12.69
CA ASP A 50 -4.00 -0.56 11.35
C ASP A 50 -3.70 0.41 10.21
N ASN A 51 -3.52 1.69 10.52
CA ASN A 51 -3.16 2.71 9.56
C ASN A 51 -2.29 3.81 10.21
N PRO A 52 -1.43 4.48 9.41
CA PRO A 52 -0.50 5.47 9.94
C PRO A 52 -1.20 6.71 10.52
N THR A 53 -2.38 7.08 10.01
CA THR A 53 -3.17 8.23 10.48
C THR A 53 -3.59 8.04 11.94
N ASN A 54 -4.07 6.85 12.29
CA ASN A 54 -4.48 6.54 13.66
C ASN A 54 -3.26 6.53 14.60
N ALA A 55 -2.15 5.92 14.19
CA ALA A 55 -0.93 5.85 15.00
C ALA A 55 -0.37 7.24 15.37
N ILE A 56 -0.24 8.15 14.39
CA ILE A 56 0.22 9.52 14.68
C ILE A 56 -0.83 10.31 15.45
N THR A 57 -2.11 10.19 15.08
CA THR A 57 -3.18 11.01 15.67
C THR A 57 -3.39 10.67 17.13
N SER A 58 -3.38 9.37 17.49
CA SER A 58 -3.54 8.96 18.89
C SER A 58 -2.41 9.51 19.77
N LEU A 59 -1.15 9.35 19.34
CA LEU A 59 0.01 9.86 20.06
C LEU A 59 0.01 11.39 20.15
N TYR A 60 -0.28 12.08 19.04
CA TYR A 60 -0.32 13.54 19.00
C TYR A 60 -1.36 14.10 19.98
N ARG A 61 -2.55 13.50 20.02
CA ARG A 61 -3.61 13.88 20.97
C ARG A 61 -3.22 13.58 22.41
N GLN A 62 -2.52 12.46 22.67
CA GLN A 62 -2.01 12.12 23.99
C GLN A 62 -1.01 13.16 24.50
N ILE A 63 -0.08 13.62 23.66
CA ILE A 63 0.98 14.56 24.02
C ILE A 63 0.42 15.99 24.18
N PHE A 64 -0.31 16.48 23.18
CA PHE A 64 -0.73 17.88 23.13
C PHE A 64 -2.13 18.14 23.71
N LYS A 65 -2.85 17.08 24.13
CA LYS A 65 -4.22 17.16 24.68
C LYS A 65 -5.20 17.89 23.76
N THR A 66 -5.10 17.63 22.45
CA THR A 66 -5.96 18.22 21.41
C THR A 66 -6.86 17.16 20.76
N GLN A 67 -7.74 17.60 19.86
CA GLN A 67 -8.53 16.72 18.98
C GLN A 67 -8.02 16.70 17.54
N THR A 68 -6.86 17.30 17.27
CA THR A 68 -6.27 17.40 15.94
C THR A 68 -6.10 16.01 15.33
N LYS A 69 -6.38 15.90 14.03
CA LYS A 69 -6.13 14.71 13.22
C LYS A 69 -4.98 15.02 12.27
N ILE A 70 -3.98 14.14 12.24
CA ILE A 70 -2.79 14.31 11.41
C ILE A 70 -2.84 13.30 10.28
N SER A 71 -2.54 13.74 9.05
CA SER A 71 -2.55 12.87 7.87
C SER A 71 -1.40 11.85 7.92
N GLY A 72 -1.74 10.56 7.91
CA GLY A 72 -0.73 9.50 7.87
C GLY A 72 0.12 9.54 6.60
N SER A 73 -0.45 9.86 5.43
CA SER A 73 0.32 9.91 4.17
C SER A 73 1.44 10.96 4.20
N MET A 74 1.19 12.10 4.85
CA MET A 74 2.18 13.16 5.07
C MET A 74 3.30 12.68 6.00
N VAL A 75 2.96 11.96 7.08
CA VAL A 75 3.94 11.39 8.01
C VAL A 75 4.80 10.32 7.31
N MET A 76 4.19 9.57 6.40
CA MET A 76 4.86 8.56 5.58
C MET A 76 5.71 9.17 4.45
N GLY A 77 5.60 10.48 4.20
CA GLY A 77 6.34 11.18 3.15
C GLY A 77 5.96 10.78 1.73
N PHE A 78 4.72 10.27 1.54
CA PHE A 78 4.23 9.82 0.24
C PHE A 78 4.00 10.96 -0.77
N ASP A 79 3.99 12.19 -0.29
CA ASP A 79 3.96 13.43 -1.07
C ASP A 79 5.35 13.93 -1.47
N LYS A 80 6.44 13.29 -1.00
CA LYS A 80 7.82 13.69 -1.28
C LYS A 80 8.46 12.76 -2.30
N ASP A 81 8.74 13.29 -3.48
CA ASP A 81 9.36 12.55 -4.60
C ASP A 81 10.69 11.89 -4.21
N SER A 82 11.48 12.53 -3.35
CA SER A 82 12.76 11.97 -2.87
C SER A 82 12.56 10.68 -2.06
N ILE A 83 11.57 10.67 -1.15
CA ILE A 83 11.24 9.50 -0.34
C ILE A 83 10.62 8.43 -1.23
N PHE A 84 9.71 8.82 -2.13
CA PHE A 84 9.12 7.90 -3.09
C PHE A 84 10.20 7.22 -3.96
N THR A 85 11.19 7.96 -4.42
CA THR A 85 12.30 7.42 -5.21
C THR A 85 13.12 6.41 -4.43
N GLU A 86 13.46 6.71 -3.17
CA GLU A 86 14.21 5.81 -2.28
C GLU A 86 13.43 4.54 -1.95
N LEU A 87 12.12 4.63 -1.65
CA LEU A 87 11.28 3.46 -1.37
C LEU A 87 11.21 2.49 -2.55
N LEU A 88 11.40 3.01 -3.75
CA LEU A 88 11.35 2.24 -4.98
C LEU A 88 12.73 1.84 -5.52
N GLN A 89 13.80 2.20 -4.80
CA GLN A 89 15.14 1.70 -5.10
C GLN A 89 15.15 0.17 -4.96
N ASP A 90 15.79 -0.50 -5.91
CA ASP A 90 15.91 -1.96 -5.98
C ASP A 90 14.56 -2.72 -6.01
N ILE A 91 13.46 -2.04 -6.37
CA ILE A 91 12.19 -2.69 -6.70
C ILE A 91 12.18 -3.04 -8.19
N GLU A 92 12.33 -4.34 -8.48
CA GLU A 92 12.34 -4.89 -9.84
C GLU A 92 10.98 -4.72 -10.54
N PHE A 93 9.87 -4.85 -9.80
CA PHE A 93 8.53 -4.71 -10.34
C PHE A 93 7.63 -3.83 -9.45
N ARG A 94 6.92 -2.90 -10.10
CA ARG A 94 5.94 -2.02 -9.46
C ARG A 94 4.58 -2.28 -10.08
N PRO A 95 3.53 -2.54 -9.27
CA PRO A 95 2.18 -2.58 -9.78
C PRO A 95 1.83 -1.28 -10.51
N TYR A 96 1.20 -1.41 -11.68
CA TYR A 96 0.84 -0.26 -12.52
C TYR A 96 -0.57 -0.43 -13.08
N SER A 97 -1.15 0.69 -13.51
CA SER A 97 -2.49 0.71 -14.08
C SER A 97 -2.45 1.10 -15.56
N ILE A 98 -3.24 0.39 -16.36
CA ILE A 98 -3.48 0.67 -17.77
C ILE A 98 -4.93 1.17 -17.88
N SER A 99 -5.13 2.37 -18.43
CA SER A 99 -6.46 2.87 -18.79
C SER A 99 -6.75 2.55 -20.25
N ILE A 100 -7.89 1.90 -20.50
CA ILE A 100 -8.40 1.63 -21.84
C ILE A 100 -9.61 2.53 -22.08
N ALA A 101 -9.40 3.58 -22.89
CA ALA A 101 -10.42 4.53 -23.34
C ALA A 101 -11.32 5.05 -22.21
N ASP A 102 -10.75 5.24 -21.00
CA ASP A 102 -11.42 5.68 -19.76
C ASP A 102 -12.61 4.84 -19.30
N LYS A 103 -12.82 3.67 -19.92
CA LYS A 103 -13.91 2.72 -19.59
C LYS A 103 -13.46 1.59 -18.68
N LEU A 104 -12.19 1.24 -18.77
CA LEU A 104 -11.61 0.12 -18.02
C LEU A 104 -10.23 0.49 -17.49
N THR A 105 -10.05 0.35 -16.19
CA THR A 105 -8.74 0.43 -15.56
C THR A 105 -8.30 -0.97 -15.17
N ILE A 106 -7.23 -1.44 -15.79
CA ILE A 106 -6.59 -2.71 -15.46
C ILE A 106 -5.41 -2.40 -14.54
N MET A 107 -5.35 -3.04 -13.38
CA MET A 107 -4.23 -2.98 -12.45
C MET A 107 -3.42 -4.26 -12.56
N VAL A 108 -2.19 -4.16 -13.07
CA VAL A 108 -1.24 -5.28 -13.12
C VAL A 108 -0.40 -5.23 -11.86
N PHE A 109 -0.37 -6.32 -11.10
CA PHE A 109 0.34 -6.37 -9.81
C PHE A 109 1.24 -7.60 -9.63
N SER A 110 1.33 -8.47 -10.62
CA SER A 110 2.37 -9.51 -10.71
C SER A 110 2.68 -9.85 -12.16
N LEU A 111 3.94 -10.22 -12.44
CA LEU A 111 4.40 -10.61 -13.77
C LEU A 111 4.67 -12.11 -13.82
N GLY A 112 4.35 -12.70 -14.98
CA GLY A 112 4.66 -14.08 -15.31
C GLY A 112 4.67 -14.21 -16.83
N ALA A 113 5.66 -14.92 -17.36
CA ALA A 113 5.87 -15.05 -18.79
C ALA A 113 5.76 -16.49 -19.26
N SER A 114 5.26 -16.68 -20.48
CA SER A 114 5.19 -17.99 -21.13
C SER A 114 5.50 -17.87 -22.61
N LYS A 115 6.04 -18.95 -23.19
CA LYS A 115 6.22 -19.10 -24.64
C LYS A 115 4.92 -19.46 -25.37
N LYS A 116 3.82 -19.65 -24.64
CA LYS A 116 2.53 -20.02 -25.23
C LYS A 116 1.92 -18.83 -25.97
N GLU A 117 1.92 -18.88 -27.29
CA GLU A 117 1.45 -17.79 -28.16
C GLU A 117 0.02 -17.35 -27.86
N SER A 118 -0.88 -18.30 -27.52
CA SER A 118 -2.28 -18.01 -27.18
C SER A 118 -2.45 -17.08 -25.96
N TRP A 119 -1.39 -16.88 -25.17
CA TRP A 119 -1.38 -16.05 -23.98
C TRP A 119 -0.65 -14.72 -24.18
N LEU A 120 -0.23 -14.41 -25.41
CA LEU A 120 0.42 -13.15 -25.77
C LEU A 120 1.61 -12.83 -24.84
N GLY A 121 2.37 -13.86 -24.47
CA GLY A 121 3.53 -13.75 -23.60
C GLY A 121 3.24 -13.83 -22.10
N ALA A 122 1.98 -13.75 -21.66
CA ALA A 122 1.63 -13.94 -20.25
C ALA A 122 1.76 -15.41 -19.82
N GLY A 123 2.09 -15.64 -18.56
CA GLY A 123 2.31 -16.98 -18.01
C GLY A 123 2.13 -17.05 -16.50
N GLU A 124 2.44 -18.20 -15.93
CA GLU A 124 2.33 -18.45 -14.50
C GLU A 124 3.10 -17.40 -13.69
N GLY A 125 2.45 -16.84 -12.67
CA GLY A 125 2.94 -15.68 -11.93
C GLY A 125 2.30 -14.35 -12.37
N TYR A 126 1.70 -14.25 -13.56
CA TYR A 126 0.99 -13.04 -13.96
C TYR A 126 -0.32 -12.88 -13.17
N MET A 127 -0.55 -11.67 -12.64
CA MET A 127 -1.81 -11.29 -12.03
C MET A 127 -2.18 -9.85 -12.37
N ALA A 128 -3.45 -9.67 -12.75
CA ALA A 128 -4.04 -8.36 -12.96
C ALA A 128 -5.50 -8.34 -12.48
N SER A 129 -6.01 -7.16 -12.16
CA SER A 129 -7.41 -6.96 -11.80
C SER A 129 -8.03 -5.82 -12.56
N PHE A 130 -9.35 -5.82 -12.67
CA PHE A 130 -10.11 -4.69 -13.18
C PHE A 130 -11.45 -4.59 -12.47
N ILE A 131 -12.00 -3.39 -12.44
CA ILE A 131 -13.31 -3.13 -11.86
C ILE A 131 -14.33 -3.11 -12.99
N HIS A 132 -15.43 -3.86 -12.84
CA HIS A 132 -16.53 -3.85 -13.79
C HIS A 132 -17.88 -4.04 -13.10
N ILE A 133 -18.94 -3.52 -13.71
CA ILE A 133 -20.31 -3.68 -13.20
C ILE A 133 -20.86 -5.01 -13.71
N PHE A 134 -21.05 -5.97 -12.81
CA PHE A 134 -21.67 -7.25 -13.11
C PHE A 134 -22.94 -7.40 -12.29
N ARG A 135 -24.05 -7.74 -12.95
CA ARG A 135 -25.37 -7.86 -12.29
C ARG A 135 -25.77 -6.64 -11.45
N LYS A 136 -25.44 -5.42 -11.94
CA LYS A 136 -25.67 -4.12 -11.27
C LYS A 136 -24.84 -3.89 -10.01
N GLU A 137 -23.87 -4.75 -9.73
CA GLU A 137 -22.93 -4.59 -8.62
C GLU A 137 -21.53 -4.27 -9.16
N ARG A 138 -20.81 -3.42 -8.43
CA ARG A 138 -19.42 -3.09 -8.76
C ARG A 138 -18.51 -4.21 -8.23
N CYS A 139 -17.96 -5.00 -9.13
CA CYS A 139 -17.11 -6.14 -8.80
C CYS A 139 -15.65 -5.86 -9.16
N ILE A 140 -14.74 -6.53 -8.45
CA ILE A 140 -13.33 -6.63 -8.83
C ILE A 140 -13.15 -8.02 -9.44
N PHE A 141 -12.66 -8.07 -10.68
CA PHE A 141 -12.27 -9.30 -11.34
C PHE A 141 -10.76 -9.45 -11.26
N VAL A 142 -10.27 -10.64 -10.95
CA VAL A 142 -8.85 -10.97 -10.88
C VAL A 142 -8.51 -12.02 -11.93
N GLN A 143 -7.68 -11.64 -12.89
CA GLN A 143 -7.07 -12.57 -13.85
C GLN A 143 -5.76 -13.11 -13.29
N LYS A 144 -5.60 -14.43 -13.31
CA LYS A 144 -4.37 -15.12 -12.92
C LYS A 144 -4.06 -16.30 -13.84
N PHE A 145 -2.78 -16.56 -14.04
CA PHE A 145 -2.30 -17.76 -14.74
C PHE A 145 -1.73 -18.74 -13.73
N ILE A 146 -2.34 -19.93 -13.62
CA ILE A 146 -1.95 -20.97 -12.65
C ILE A 146 -1.97 -22.32 -13.35
N LYS A 147 -0.92 -23.14 -13.19
CA LYS A 147 -0.87 -24.53 -13.70
C LYS A 147 -1.31 -24.64 -15.17
N ASN A 148 -0.76 -23.79 -16.04
CA ASN A 148 -1.10 -23.74 -17.46
C ASN A 148 -2.57 -23.39 -17.81
N LYS A 149 -3.30 -22.70 -16.91
CA LYS A 149 -4.66 -22.18 -17.15
C LYS A 149 -4.74 -20.68 -16.88
N SER A 150 -5.53 -19.96 -17.68
CA SER A 150 -5.97 -18.59 -17.40
C SER A 150 -7.30 -18.67 -16.65
N ILE A 151 -7.38 -18.05 -15.48
CA ILE A 151 -8.56 -18.02 -14.62
C ILE A 151 -8.93 -16.56 -14.40
N VAL A 152 -10.24 -16.28 -14.43
CA VAL A 152 -10.81 -15.00 -13.99
C VAL A 152 -11.82 -15.33 -12.90
N GLU A 153 -11.63 -14.72 -11.73
CA GLU A 153 -12.51 -14.85 -10.56
C GLU A 153 -12.97 -13.49 -10.04
#